data_AF-M6RGT1-F1
#
_entry.id   AF-M6RGT1-F1
#
_cell.length_a   1.000
_cell.length_b   1.000
_cell.length_c   1.000
_cell.angle_alpha   90.00
_cell.angle_beta   90.00
_cell.angle_gamma   90.00
#
_symmetry.space_group_name_H-M   'P 1'
#
loop_
_entity.id
_entity.type
_entity.pdbx_description
1 polymer ?
#
loop_
_entity_poly.entity_id
_entity_poly.type
_entity_poly.pdbx_seq_one_letter_code
_entity_poly.pdbx_strand_id
1 'polypeptide(L)' 'SVLRSIGAKPIVLTKTFMAPEAYLLGALTETVSKFGAEDKKSIRSAMIRSYAKYQKISLKAAGSVFSKLE' A
#
# COMPACT_ATOMS: atom_id res chain seq x y z
N SER A 1 13.73 -7.61 8.06
CA SER A 1 12.44 -8.09 8.61
C SER A 1 12.30 -9.57 8.34
N VAL A 2 11.50 -10.29 9.14
CA VAL A 2 11.21 -11.73 8.94
C VAL A 2 10.72 -12.03 7.51
N LEU A 3 9.99 -11.11 6.89
CA LEU A 3 9.55 -11.25 5.49
C LEU A 3 10.74 -11.37 4.51
N ARG A 4 11.81 -10.59 4.71
CA ARG A 4 12.99 -10.67 3.83
C ARG A 4 13.78 -11.96 4.05
N SER A 5 13.83 -12.49 5.28
CA SER A 5 14.55 -13.75 5.56
C SER A 5 13.87 -14.98 4.94
N ILE A 6 12.57 -14.91 4.65
CA ILE A 6 11.84 -15.96 3.91
C ILE A 6 11.81 -15.72 2.39
N GLY A 7 12.62 -14.79 1.89
CA GLY A 7 12.70 -14.46 0.46
C GLY A 7 11.51 -13.64 -0.08
N ALA A 8 10.62 -13.15 0.78
CA ALA A 8 9.53 -12.29 0.34
C ALA A 8 10.07 -10.92 -0.10
N LYS A 9 9.47 -10.38 -1.17
CA LYS A 9 9.73 -9.05 -1.70
C LYS A 9 8.47 -8.19 -1.55
N PRO A 10 8.24 -7.57 -0.37
CA PRO A 10 7.04 -6.78 -0.15
C PRO A 10 7.00 -5.57 -1.07
N ILE A 11 5.87 -5.37 -1.75
CA ILE A 11 5.62 -4.22 -2.63
C ILE A 11 4.79 -3.13 -1.93
N VAL A 12 4.05 -3.51 -0.88
CA VAL A 12 3.35 -2.61 0.04
C VAL A 12 3.23 -3.27 1.41
N LEU A 13 3.29 -2.49 2.49
CA LEU A 13 3.03 -2.94 3.86
C LEU A 13 2.23 -1.89 4.63
N THR A 14 1.46 -2.33 5.61
CA THR A 14 0.84 -1.49 6.63
C THR A 14 1.65 -1.53 7.92
N LYS A 15 1.46 -0.53 8.79
CA LYS A 15 2.04 -0.48 10.14
C LYS A 15 1.19 -1.18 11.18
N THR A 16 -0.09 -1.38 10.87
CA THR A 16 -1.07 -2.06 11.72
C THR A 16 -1.68 -3.22 10.96
N PHE A 17 -2.18 -4.22 11.70
CA PHE A 17 -2.93 -5.31 11.11
C PHE A 17 -4.24 -4.78 10.54
N MET A 18 -4.56 -5.14 9.29
CA MET A 18 -5.71 -4.63 8.55
C MET A 18 -6.12 -5.65 7.50
N ALA A 19 -7.42 -5.79 7.27
CA ALA A 19 -7.92 -6.60 6.18
C ALA A 19 -7.58 -5.96 4.82
N PRO A 20 -7.18 -6.73 3.79
CA PRO A 20 -6.99 -6.22 2.44
C PRO A 20 -8.36 -6.02 1.77
N GLU A 21 -8.97 -4.86 1.99
CA GLU A 21 -10.27 -4.52 1.40
C GLU A 21 -10.19 -4.41 -0.13
N ALA A 22 -11.30 -4.71 -0.83
CA ALA A 22 -11.31 -4.83 -2.29
C ALA A 22 -10.85 -3.55 -3.03
N TYR A 23 -11.16 -2.36 -2.49
CA TYR A 23 -10.72 -1.08 -3.06
C TYR A 23 -9.19 -0.87 -2.99
N LEU A 24 -8.51 -1.53 -2.04
CA LEU A 24 -7.06 -1.53 -1.96
C LEU A 24 -6.46 -2.49 -2.97
N LEU A 25 -7.05 -3.67 -3.14
CA LEU A 25 -6.62 -4.63 -4.15
C LEU A 25 -6.75 -4.02 -5.55
N GLY A 26 -7.87 -3.35 -5.85
CA GLY A 26 -8.06 -2.65 -7.13
C GLY A 26 -7.00 -1.56 -7.36
N ALA A 27 -6.75 -0.71 -6.35
CA ALA A 27 -5.74 0.35 -6.44
C ALA A 27 -4.32 -0.21 -6.63
N LEU A 28 -4.00 -1.32 -5.95
CA LEU A 28 -2.72 -2.03 -6.10
C LEU A 28 -2.57 -2.58 -7.52
N THR A 29 -3.53 -3.37 -8.00
CA THR A 29 -3.49 -3.98 -9.33
C THR A 29 -3.39 -2.91 -10.41
N GLU A 30 -4.19 -1.85 -10.35
CA GLU A 30 -4.15 -0.76 -11.32
C GLU A 30 -2.77 -0.08 -11.36
N THR A 31 -2.18 0.19 -10.19
CA THR A 31 -0.90 0.89 -10.10
C THR A 31 0.25 0.00 -10.54
N VAL A 32 0.28 -1.26 -10.14
CA VAL A 32 1.29 -2.23 -10.56
C VAL A 32 1.24 -2.45 -12.08
N SER A 33 0.05 -2.54 -12.67
CA SER A 33 -0.10 -2.67 -14.13
C SER A 33 0.42 -1.45 -14.90
N LYS A 34 0.40 -0.25 -14.29
CA LYS A 34 0.83 1.00 -14.93
C LYS A 34 2.32 1.30 -14.74
N PHE A 35 2.87 1.03 -13.54
CA PHE A 35 4.21 1.48 -13.15
C PHE A 35 5.17 0.34 -12.80
N GLY A 36 4.68 -0.90 -12.79
CA GLY A 36 5.43 -2.07 -12.33
C GLY A 36 5.44 -2.21 -10.81
N ALA A 37 5.82 -3.41 -10.35
CA ALA A 37 5.86 -3.76 -8.92
C ALA A 37 7.00 -3.08 -8.14
N GLU A 38 8.03 -2.60 -8.84
CA GLU A 38 9.21 -1.97 -8.24
C GLU A 38 8.97 -0.49 -7.86
N ASP A 39 7.95 0.18 -8.44
CA ASP A 39 7.57 1.55 -8.07
C ASP A 39 6.72 1.57 -6.80
N LYS A 40 7.35 1.19 -5.68
CA LYS A 40 6.77 1.16 -4.34
C LYS A 40 6.22 2.53 -3.92
N LYS A 41 6.80 3.63 -4.42
CA LYS A 41 6.37 4.99 -4.09
C LYS A 41 5.00 5.29 -4.71
N SER A 42 4.82 4.99 -5.99
CA SER A 42 3.53 5.14 -6.67
C SER A 42 2.48 4.21 -6.09
N ILE A 43 2.84 2.94 -5.82
CA ILE A 43 1.96 1.96 -5.16
C ILE A 43 1.48 2.49 -3.80
N ARG A 44 2.41 2.89 -2.92
CA ARG A 44 2.07 3.45 -1.60
C ARG A 44 1.16 4.67 -1.71
N SER A 45 1.45 5.55 -2.67
CA SER A 45 0.68 6.77 -2.91
C SER A 45 -0.76 6.47 -3.34
N ALA A 46 -0.95 5.48 -4.23
CA ALA A 46 -2.27 5.03 -4.66
C ALA A 46 -3.06 4.39 -3.52
N MET A 47 -2.42 3.55 -2.71
CA MET A 47 -3.04 2.90 -1.55
C MET A 47 -3.53 3.93 -0.52
N ILE A 48 -2.73 4.96 -0.24
CA ILE A 48 -3.12 6.06 0.66
C ILE A 48 -4.35 6.80 0.14
N ARG A 49 -4.38 7.13 -1.16
CA ARG A 49 -5.54 7.82 -1.76
C ARG A 49 -6.80 6.96 -1.69
N SER A 50 -6.70 5.68 -2.02
CA SER A 50 -7.83 4.76 -2.00
C SER A 50 -8.38 4.58 -0.58
N TYR A 51 -7.48 4.38 0.40
CA TYR A 51 -7.84 4.28 1.82
C TYR A 51 -8.47 5.57 2.37
N ALA A 52 -7.88 6.73 2.09
CA ALA A 52 -8.43 8.02 2.51
C ALA A 52 -9.85 8.25 1.96
N LYS A 53 -10.06 7.93 0.67
CA LYS A 53 -11.36 8.06 0.01
C LYS A 53 -12.42 7.18 0.66
N TYR A 54 -12.09 5.91 0.90
CA TYR A 54 -13.06 4.95 1.45
C TYR A 54 -13.37 5.24 2.93
N GLN A 55 -12.35 5.45 3.75
CA GLN A 55 -12.48 5.70 5.19
C GLN A 55 -12.92 7.13 5.52
N LYS A 56 -13.00 8.02 4.52
CA LYS A 56 -13.37 9.45 4.65
C LYS A 56 -12.48 10.20 5.65
N ILE A 57 -11.17 9.98 5.55
CA ILE A 57 -10.16 10.62 6.41
C ILE A 57 -9.15 11.42 5.58
N SER A 58 -8.36 12.27 6.25
CA SER A 58 -7.29 13.02 5.58
C SER A 58 -6.19 12.10 5.01
N LEU A 59 -5.51 12.55 3.95
CA LEU A 59 -4.35 11.85 3.38
C LEU A 59 -3.22 11.68 4.42
N LYS A 60 -3.08 12.62 5.35
CA LYS A 60 -2.10 12.52 6.44
C LYS A 60 -2.43 11.36 7.38
N ALA A 61 -3.70 11.22 7.77
CA ALA A 61 -4.16 10.12 8.60
C ALA A 61 -4.04 8.77 7.86
N ALA A 62 -4.51 8.68 6.61
CA ALA A 62 -4.35 7.48 5.80
C ALA A 62 -2.87 7.11 5.60
N GLY A 63 -2.01 8.11 5.38
CA GLY A 63 -0.57 7.94 5.21
C GLY A 63 0.16 7.37 6.43
N SER A 64 -0.42 7.46 7.64
CA SER A 64 0.16 6.86 8.84
C SER A 64 0.02 5.34 8.85
N VAL A 65 -1.00 4.79 8.19
CA VAL A 65 -1.30 3.35 8.10
C VAL A 65 -0.29 2.62 7.23
N PHE A 66 0.24 3.24 6.17
CA PHE A 66 1.14 2.59 5.22
C PHE A 66 2.61 2.85 5.53
N SER A 67 3.38 1.76 5.61
CA SER A 67 4.83 1.77 5.81
C SER A 67 5.55 2.41 4.61
N LYS A 68 6.71 3.02 4.87
CA LYS A 68 7.63 3.44 3.81
C LYS A 68 8.54 2.26 3.52
N LEU A 69 8.44 1.68 2.33
CA LEU A 69 9.36 0.65 1.88
C LEU A 69 10.53 1.35 1.18
N GLU A 70 11.74 1.02 1.61
CA GLU A 70 12.98 1.28 0.87
C GLU A 70 13.12 0.26 -0.28
#